data_AF-A0A2S9DUY8-F1
#
_entry.id   AF-A0A2S9DUY8-F1
#
_cell.length_a   1.000
_cell.length_b   1.000
_cell.length_c   1.000
_cell.angle_alpha   90.00
_cell.angle_beta   90.00
_cell.angle_gamma   90.00
#
_symmetry.space_group_name_H-M   'P 1'
#
loop_
_entity.id
_entity.type
_entity.pdbx_description
1 polymer ?
#
loop_
_entity_poly.entity_id
_entity_poly.type
_entity_poly.pdbx_seq_one_letter_code
_entity_poly.pdbx_strand_id
1 'polypeptide(L)'
;MGSAVLAMGLLAACSSGAATEAPASSSTPSESVTQNPSQVLSATAWQTTGAVDQDGNNVALTDETAKNYVGYAYFKDGGEFTMYTLDDEPKMHGDWTVSEDGKTRHIVAKDDAGKTLFERESEITALTGDEFTYRSYPEEGNQDLYVDIIHTPTDHEEPAND
;
A
#
# COMPACT_ATOMS: atom_id res chain seq x y z
N MET A 1 64.57 -15.01 22.10
CA MET A 1 64.58 -16.48 22.23
C MET A 1 63.65 -16.88 23.36
N GLY A 2 62.91 -17.98 23.18
CA GLY A 2 62.21 -18.71 24.23
C GLY A 2 60.83 -18.13 24.52
N SER A 3 59.78 -18.55 23.81
CA SER A 3 59.05 -19.81 24.00
C SER A 3 58.34 -19.84 25.37
N ALA A 4 57.00 -19.70 25.38
CA ALA A 4 56.05 -20.82 25.29
C ALA A 4 55.72 -21.30 26.73
N VAL A 5 54.55 -21.80 27.13
CA VAL A 5 53.47 -22.45 26.39
C VAL A 5 52.36 -22.85 27.41
N LEU A 6 51.17 -23.22 26.90
CA LEU A 6 50.10 -24.04 27.53
C LEU A 6 49.40 -23.50 28.81
N ALA A 7 48.16 -23.85 29.15
CA ALA A 7 47.05 -24.56 28.50
C ALA A 7 45.82 -24.46 29.40
N MET A 8 44.67 -24.82 28.81
CA MET A 8 43.33 -25.01 29.37
C MET A 8 43.19 -25.44 30.83
N GLY A 9 42.11 -24.97 31.45
CA GLY A 9 41.42 -25.66 32.53
C GLY A 9 40.10 -24.99 32.87
N LEU A 10 38.99 -25.50 32.31
CA LEU A 10 37.64 -25.25 32.84
C LEU A 10 37.47 -26.00 34.15
N LEU A 11 36.92 -25.35 35.17
CA LEU A 11 36.18 -25.99 36.27
C LEU A 11 35.12 -25.01 36.78
N ALA A 12 33.87 -25.47 36.72
CA ALA A 12 32.69 -24.81 37.25
C ALA A 12 32.59 -25.00 38.78
N ALA A 13 32.04 -24.01 39.49
CA ALA A 13 30.95 -24.17 40.47
C ALA A 13 30.70 -22.91 41.34
N CYS A 14 29.48 -22.37 41.19
CA CYS A 14 28.55 -21.84 42.19
C CYS A 14 29.06 -21.17 43.49
N SER A 15 28.74 -19.88 43.68
CA SER A 15 27.63 -19.46 44.58
C SER A 15 27.66 -17.96 44.90
N SER A 16 26.48 -17.36 44.74
CA SER A 16 25.87 -16.28 45.54
C SER A 16 26.66 -14.99 45.82
N GLY A 17 26.23 -13.93 45.14
CA GLY A 17 26.49 -12.55 45.53
C GLY A 17 25.67 -11.60 44.69
N ALA A 18 24.47 -11.25 45.17
CA ALA A 18 23.59 -10.30 44.54
C ALA A 18 24.24 -8.91 44.49
N ALA A 19 24.51 -8.41 43.29
CA ALA A 19 24.64 -7.00 43.01
C ALA A 19 23.53 -6.64 42.02
N THR A 20 22.69 -5.70 42.43
CA THR A 20 21.65 -5.08 41.62
C THR A 20 22.28 -4.39 40.42
N GLU A 21 22.19 -5.00 39.25
CA GLU A 21 22.22 -4.28 37.98
C GLU A 21 20.78 -4.03 37.56
N ALA A 22 20.45 -2.76 37.38
CA ALA A 22 19.21 -2.33 36.75
C ALA A 22 19.09 -3.02 35.38
N PRO A 23 17.90 -3.51 34.98
CA PRO A 23 17.73 -3.95 33.61
C PRO A 23 17.87 -2.69 32.74
N ALA A 24 18.97 -2.61 31.99
CA ALA A 24 18.97 -1.84 30.77
C ALA A 24 17.85 -2.46 29.92
N SER A 25 16.73 -1.76 29.83
CA SER A 25 15.67 -2.06 28.89
C SER A 25 16.26 -1.94 27.49
N SER A 26 16.82 -3.04 26.99
CA SER A 26 16.98 -3.29 25.57
C SER A 26 15.57 -3.34 25.00
N SER A 27 15.07 -2.15 24.68
CA SER A 27 13.91 -1.99 23.82
C SER A 27 14.39 -2.40 22.45
N THR A 28 14.27 -3.69 22.15
CA THR A 28 14.32 -4.18 20.76
C THR A 28 13.30 -3.34 20.00
N PRO A 29 13.68 -2.61 18.93
CA PRO A 29 12.69 -2.05 18.04
C PRO A 29 11.84 -3.23 17.57
N SER A 30 10.52 -3.17 17.77
CA SER A 30 9.64 -4.03 16.99
C SER A 30 9.94 -3.72 15.55
N GLU A 31 10.57 -4.66 14.85
CA GLU A 31 10.51 -4.70 13.41
C GLU A 31 9.03 -4.90 13.08
N SER A 32 8.30 -3.79 12.91
CA SER A 32 7.11 -3.77 12.08
C SER A 32 7.56 -4.39 10.78
N VAL A 33 7.04 -5.58 10.44
CA VAL A 33 7.18 -6.14 9.10
C VAL A 33 6.76 -5.01 8.16
N THR A 34 7.72 -4.40 7.47
CA THR A 34 7.44 -3.39 6.46
C THR A 34 6.68 -4.13 5.37
N GLN A 35 5.34 -4.14 5.46
CA GLN A 35 4.48 -4.74 4.47
C GLN A 35 4.85 -4.11 3.12
N ASN A 36 5.11 -4.93 2.11
CA ASN A 36 5.41 -4.41 0.79
C ASN A 36 4.18 -3.62 0.31
N PRO A 37 4.31 -2.39 -0.21
CA PRO A 37 3.18 -1.58 -0.65
C PRO A 37 2.22 -2.31 -1.59
N SER A 38 2.74 -3.15 -2.49
CA SER A 38 1.89 -3.99 -3.36
C SER A 38 1.03 -4.97 -2.56
N GLN A 39 1.58 -5.61 -1.53
CA GLN A 39 0.84 -6.53 -0.66
C GLN A 39 -0.26 -5.83 0.13
N VAL A 40 -0.03 -4.58 0.55
CA VAL A 40 -1.07 -3.78 1.22
C VAL A 40 -2.22 -3.50 0.25
N LEU A 41 -1.91 -3.09 -0.99
CA LEU A 41 -2.93 -2.75 -1.98
C LEU A 41 -3.73 -3.97 -2.44
N SER A 42 -3.11 -5.15 -2.54
CA SER A 42 -3.77 -6.40 -2.98
C SER A 42 -4.46 -7.19 -1.86
N ALA A 43 -4.27 -6.80 -0.58
CA ALA A 43 -4.82 -7.53 0.55
C ALA A 43 -6.35 -7.48 0.68
N THR A 44 -7.01 -6.55 -0.01
CA THR A 44 -8.46 -6.32 0.10
C THR A 44 -9.04 -5.72 -1.18
N ALA A 45 -10.35 -5.81 -1.32
CA ALA A 45 -11.09 -5.02 -2.30
C ALA A 45 -11.25 -3.59 -1.80
N TRP A 46 -11.27 -2.63 -2.72
CA TRP A 46 -11.35 -1.22 -2.40
C TRP A 46 -12.64 -0.61 -2.96
N GLN A 47 -13.30 0.21 -2.16
CA GLN A 47 -14.43 1.02 -2.61
C GLN A 47 -14.05 2.50 -2.53
N THR A 48 -14.34 3.28 -3.57
CA THR A 48 -14.26 4.75 -3.47
C THR A 48 -15.32 5.26 -2.48
N THR A 49 -14.88 5.89 -1.40
CA THR A 49 -15.77 6.35 -0.32
C THR A 49 -15.74 7.86 -0.10
N GLY A 50 -14.75 8.55 -0.66
CA GLY A 50 -14.67 10.01 -0.56
C GLY A 50 -13.74 10.64 -1.58
N ALA A 51 -13.81 11.96 -1.65
CA ALA A 51 -12.88 12.79 -2.40
C ALA A 51 -12.69 14.12 -1.68
N VAL A 52 -11.47 14.66 -1.67
CA VAL A 52 -11.18 15.98 -1.10
C VAL A 52 -10.36 16.82 -2.08
N ASP A 53 -10.60 18.13 -2.12
CA ASP A 53 -9.85 19.06 -2.94
C ASP A 53 -8.51 19.47 -2.29
N GLN A 54 -7.74 20.32 -2.98
CA GLN A 54 -6.44 20.80 -2.49
C GLN A 54 -6.47 21.57 -1.16
N ASP A 55 -7.63 22.08 -0.77
CA ASP A 55 -7.85 22.82 0.47
C ASP A 55 -8.39 21.91 1.59
N GLY A 56 -8.60 20.62 1.29
CA GLY A 56 -9.16 19.63 2.19
C GLY A 56 -10.69 19.66 2.31
N ASN A 57 -11.38 20.37 1.41
CA ASN A 57 -12.85 20.36 1.39
C ASN A 57 -13.37 19.09 0.72
N ASN A 58 -14.51 18.59 1.21
CA ASN A 58 -15.16 17.44 0.62
C ASN A 58 -15.67 17.74 -0.80
N VAL A 59 -15.28 16.90 -1.76
CA VAL A 59 -15.80 16.89 -3.13
C VAL A 59 -16.87 15.79 -3.22
N ALA A 60 -18.02 16.13 -3.80
CA ALA A 60 -19.08 15.13 -4.00
C ALA A 60 -18.61 14.07 -5.00
N LEU A 61 -18.89 12.79 -4.75
CA LEU A 61 -18.54 11.71 -5.68
C LEU A 61 -19.28 11.80 -7.03
N THR A 62 -20.31 12.65 -7.14
CA THR A 62 -20.99 12.97 -8.41
C THR A 62 -20.35 14.14 -9.18
N ASP A 63 -19.35 14.81 -8.61
CA ASP A 63 -18.65 15.92 -9.23
C ASP A 63 -17.84 15.47 -10.45
N GLU A 64 -17.71 16.31 -11.47
CA GLU A 64 -16.96 16.00 -12.70
C GLU A 64 -15.50 15.60 -12.43
N THR A 65 -14.90 16.15 -11.38
CA THR A 65 -13.51 15.88 -10.98
C THR A 65 -13.33 14.53 -10.28
N ALA A 66 -14.40 13.95 -9.72
CA ALA A 66 -14.34 12.72 -8.92
C ALA A 66 -15.10 11.53 -9.54
N LYS A 67 -16.23 11.78 -10.22
CA LYS A 67 -17.22 10.76 -10.62
C LYS A 67 -16.64 9.62 -11.47
N ASN A 68 -15.64 9.89 -12.28
CA ASN A 68 -15.04 8.88 -13.15
C ASN A 68 -14.19 7.86 -12.37
N TYR A 69 -13.77 8.19 -11.14
CA TYR A 69 -12.97 7.31 -10.29
C TYR A 69 -13.82 6.39 -9.41
N VAL A 70 -15.08 6.77 -9.16
CA VAL A 70 -16.01 6.05 -8.30
C VAL A 70 -16.22 4.61 -8.78
N GLY A 71 -16.13 3.66 -7.84
CA GLY A 71 -16.37 2.25 -8.10
C GLY A 71 -15.72 1.33 -7.08
N TYR A 72 -15.72 0.05 -7.42
CA TYR A 72 -14.93 -0.98 -6.76
C TYR A 72 -13.64 -1.23 -7.54
N ALA A 73 -12.55 -1.51 -6.83
CA ALA A 73 -11.26 -1.88 -7.40
C ALA A 73 -10.70 -3.11 -6.70
N TYR A 74 -10.24 -4.07 -7.51
CA TYR A 74 -9.67 -5.32 -7.05
C TYR A 74 -8.25 -5.41 -7.60
N PHE A 75 -7.26 -5.42 -6.70
CA PHE A 75 -5.86 -5.58 -7.06
C PHE A 75 -5.43 -7.00 -6.70
N LYS A 76 -4.98 -7.77 -7.68
CA LYS A 76 -4.55 -9.16 -7.48
C LYS A 76 -3.07 -9.24 -7.21
N ASP A 77 -2.70 -10.14 -6.31
CA ASP A 77 -1.33 -10.64 -6.22
C ASP A 77 -0.90 -11.18 -7.59
N GLY A 78 0.21 -10.67 -8.12
CA GLY A 78 0.67 -10.96 -9.48
C GLY A 78 0.49 -9.82 -10.47
N GLY A 79 -0.18 -8.73 -10.08
CA GLY A 79 -0.18 -7.48 -10.83
C GLY A 79 -1.33 -7.32 -11.81
N GLU A 80 -2.42 -8.07 -11.68
CA GLU A 80 -3.66 -7.86 -12.43
C GLU A 80 -4.65 -7.03 -11.60
N PHE A 81 -5.41 -6.14 -12.24
CA PHE A 81 -6.52 -5.43 -11.58
C PHE A 81 -7.79 -5.45 -12.41
N THR A 82 -8.92 -5.31 -11.72
CA THR A 82 -10.24 -5.05 -12.30
C THR A 82 -10.92 -3.92 -11.53
N MET A 83 -11.78 -3.17 -12.23
CA MET A 83 -12.60 -2.12 -11.66
C MET A 83 -14.00 -2.21 -12.20
N TYR A 84 -14.97 -1.96 -11.32
CA TYR A 84 -16.40 -1.96 -11.62
C TYR A 84 -17.03 -0.66 -11.11
N THR A 85 -18.17 -0.28 -11.67
CA THR A 85 -19.03 0.76 -11.06
C THR A 85 -19.58 0.24 -9.72
N LEU A 86 -20.25 1.11 -8.96
CA LEU A 86 -20.92 0.68 -7.72
C LEU A 86 -22.16 -0.20 -7.97
N ASP A 87 -22.60 -0.30 -9.21
CA ASP A 87 -23.71 -1.14 -9.68
C ASP A 87 -23.20 -2.41 -10.40
N ASP A 88 -21.92 -2.77 -10.20
CA ASP A 88 -21.26 -3.95 -10.78
C ASP A 88 -21.14 -3.97 -12.30
N GLU A 89 -21.19 -2.81 -12.96
CA GLU A 89 -20.88 -2.73 -14.39
C GLU A 89 -19.36 -2.71 -14.61
N PRO A 90 -18.81 -3.52 -15.55
CA PRO A 90 -17.39 -3.50 -15.87
C PRO A 90 -16.91 -2.11 -16.27
N LYS A 91 -15.81 -1.65 -15.65
CA LYS A 91 -15.24 -0.32 -15.90
C LYS A 91 -13.89 -0.39 -16.62
N MET A 92 -12.97 -1.21 -16.12
CA MET A 92 -11.67 -1.48 -16.76
C MET A 92 -10.91 -2.60 -16.07
N HIS A 93 -9.96 -3.20 -16.77
CA HIS A 93 -9.01 -4.16 -16.26
C HIS A 93 -7.63 -3.96 -16.87
N GLY A 94 -6.63 -4.62 -16.31
CA GLY A 94 -5.28 -4.63 -16.87
C GLY A 94 -4.22 -4.97 -15.84
N ASP A 95 -3.02 -4.42 -16.03
CA ASP A 95 -1.91 -4.65 -15.10
C ASP A 95 -1.70 -3.47 -14.16
N TRP A 96 -1.16 -3.72 -12.97
CA TRP A 96 -0.78 -2.68 -12.03
C TRP A 96 0.53 -3.00 -11.32
N THR A 97 1.21 -1.96 -10.88
CA THR A 97 2.33 -2.03 -9.94
C THR A 97 2.27 -0.86 -8.95
N VAL A 98 2.97 -1.01 -7.82
CA VAL A 98 3.25 0.08 -6.89
C VAL A 98 4.76 0.15 -6.68
N SER A 99 5.30 1.36 -6.63
CA SER A 99 6.72 1.59 -6.37
C SER A 99 7.14 1.05 -5.00
N GLU A 100 8.42 0.71 -4.84
CA GLU A 100 8.94 0.13 -3.60
C GLU A 100 8.76 1.06 -2.38
N ASP A 101 8.74 2.37 -2.60
CA ASP A 101 8.46 3.38 -1.57
C ASP A 101 6.97 3.62 -1.28
N GLY A 102 6.07 2.96 -2.03
CA GLY A 102 4.64 3.06 -1.89
C GLY A 102 4.03 4.39 -2.32
N LYS A 103 4.77 5.23 -3.07
CA LYS A 103 4.35 6.59 -3.45
C LYS A 103 3.73 6.71 -4.83
N THR A 104 3.91 5.72 -5.70
CA THR A 104 3.39 5.76 -7.06
C THR A 104 2.73 4.45 -7.39
N ARG A 105 1.47 4.52 -7.87
CA ARG A 105 0.81 3.41 -8.55
C ARG A 105 0.94 3.61 -10.05
N HIS A 106 1.33 2.58 -10.78
CA HIS A 106 1.25 2.55 -12.24
C HIS A 106 0.20 1.52 -12.66
N ILE A 107 -0.69 1.92 -13.56
CA ILE A 107 -1.67 1.02 -14.18
C ILE A 107 -1.50 1.02 -15.70
N VAL A 108 -1.70 -0.15 -16.30
CA VAL A 108 -1.75 -0.39 -17.73
C VAL A 108 -3.12 -0.99 -18.04
N ALA A 109 -4.08 -0.16 -18.46
CA ALA A 109 -5.41 -0.62 -18.81
C ALA A 109 -5.39 -1.33 -20.17
N LYS A 110 -6.12 -2.43 -20.30
CA LYS A 110 -6.14 -3.28 -21.50
C LYS A 110 -7.56 -3.55 -21.97
N ASP A 111 -7.71 -3.90 -23.24
CA ASP A 111 -8.93 -4.51 -23.76
C ASP A 111 -8.95 -6.03 -23.52
N ASP A 112 -10.04 -6.69 -23.89
CA ASP A 112 -10.22 -8.15 -23.74
C ASP A 112 -9.22 -8.98 -24.56
N ALA A 113 -8.61 -8.38 -25.58
CA ALA A 113 -7.55 -9.00 -26.37
C ALA A 113 -6.15 -8.79 -25.76
N GLY A 114 -6.07 -8.11 -24.61
CA GLY A 114 -4.83 -7.80 -23.90
C GLY A 114 -4.05 -6.62 -24.49
N LYS A 115 -4.62 -5.85 -25.41
CA LYS A 115 -3.97 -4.67 -25.99
C LYS A 115 -4.08 -3.49 -25.01
N THR A 116 -2.96 -2.81 -24.77
CA THR A 116 -2.93 -1.58 -23.97
C THR A 116 -3.83 -0.51 -24.58
N LEU A 117 -4.74 0.01 -23.75
CA LEU A 117 -5.61 1.14 -24.03
C LEU A 117 -4.96 2.44 -23.59
N PHE A 118 -4.46 2.48 -22.35
CA PHE A 118 -3.70 3.60 -21.80
C PHE A 118 -2.85 3.17 -20.61
N GLU A 119 -1.94 4.04 -20.21
CA GLU A 119 -1.16 3.90 -18.98
C GLU A 119 -1.36 5.14 -18.11
N ARG A 120 -1.26 4.97 -16.80
CA ARG A 120 -1.35 6.08 -15.85
C ARG A 120 -0.49 5.83 -14.63
N GLU A 121 0.32 6.82 -14.29
CA GLU A 121 0.93 6.94 -12.97
C GLU A 121 0.03 7.79 -12.06
N SER A 122 -0.11 7.39 -10.81
CA SER A 122 -0.88 8.11 -9.80
C SER A 122 -0.02 8.24 -8.55
N GLU A 123 0.07 9.47 -8.04
CA GLU A 123 0.71 9.75 -6.75
C GLU A 123 -0.17 9.21 -5.63
N ILE A 124 0.38 8.36 -4.78
CA ILE A 124 -0.27 7.78 -3.61
C ILE A 124 0.01 8.71 -2.43
N THR A 125 -1.04 9.25 -1.83
CA THR A 125 -0.96 10.12 -0.65
C THR A 125 -1.18 9.35 0.65
N ALA A 126 -1.90 8.22 0.59
CA ALA A 126 -2.04 7.27 1.69
C ALA A 126 -2.16 5.83 1.16
N LEU A 127 -1.44 4.90 1.80
CA LEU A 127 -1.57 3.47 1.55
C LEU A 127 -1.32 2.71 2.84
N THR A 128 -2.41 2.24 3.44
CA THR A 128 -2.45 1.48 4.68
C THR A 128 -3.46 0.34 4.54
N GLY A 129 -3.62 -0.50 5.57
CA GLY A 129 -4.67 -1.52 5.57
C GLY A 129 -6.10 -0.94 5.62
N ASP A 130 -6.26 0.33 6.01
CA ASP A 130 -7.57 0.96 6.22
C ASP A 130 -7.91 2.02 5.15
N GLU A 131 -6.91 2.50 4.41
CA GLU A 131 -7.06 3.59 3.45
C GLU A 131 -6.09 3.46 2.29
N PHE A 132 -6.62 3.66 1.08
CA PHE A 132 -5.85 3.89 -0.14
C PHE A 132 -6.33 5.18 -0.81
N THR A 133 -5.46 6.18 -0.81
CA THR A 133 -5.74 7.50 -1.39
C THR A 133 -4.69 7.84 -2.44
N TYR A 134 -5.15 8.28 -3.60
CA TYR A 134 -4.28 8.79 -4.65
C TYR A 134 -4.77 10.13 -5.19
N ARG A 135 -3.83 10.92 -5.70
CA ARG A 135 -4.06 12.24 -6.26
C ARG A 135 -4.39 12.20 -7.74
N SER A 136 -5.40 12.95 -8.13
CA SER A 136 -5.75 13.22 -9.52
C SER A 136 -5.66 14.71 -9.83
N TYR A 137 -5.19 15.04 -11.03
CA TYR A 137 -5.07 16.40 -11.54
C TYR A 137 -6.13 16.60 -12.63
N PRO A 138 -7.25 17.29 -12.36
CA PRO A 138 -8.33 17.47 -13.33
C PRO A 138 -7.92 18.38 -14.49
N GLU A 139 -6.92 19.24 -14.29
CA GLU A 139 -6.39 20.15 -15.30
C GLU A 139 -4.95 19.76 -15.67
N GLU A 140 -4.73 19.47 -16.95
CA GLU A 140 -3.41 19.12 -17.45
C GLU A 140 -2.42 20.28 -17.24
N GLY A 141 -1.28 19.98 -16.61
CA GLY A 141 -0.22 20.95 -16.36
C GLY A 141 -0.44 21.87 -15.15
N ASN A 142 -1.55 21.73 -14.42
CA ASN A 142 -1.84 22.50 -13.22
C ASN A 142 -1.81 21.59 -11.99
N GLN A 143 -0.67 21.56 -11.27
CA GLN A 143 -0.50 20.73 -10.08
C GLN A 143 -1.02 21.37 -8.79
N ASP A 144 -1.40 22.65 -8.84
CA ASP A 144 -1.98 23.35 -7.69
C ASP A 144 -3.47 23.00 -7.52
N LEU A 145 -4.13 22.53 -8.58
CA LEU A 145 -5.50 22.01 -8.55
C LEU A 145 -5.47 20.49 -8.59
N TYR A 146 -5.92 19.88 -7.49
CA TYR A 146 -5.99 18.44 -7.40
C TYR A 146 -7.20 17.98 -6.59
N VAL A 147 -7.57 16.72 -6.80
CA VAL A 147 -8.53 16.00 -5.98
C VAL A 147 -7.88 14.69 -5.52
N ASP A 148 -7.91 14.45 -4.22
CA ASP A 148 -7.46 13.19 -3.62
C ASP A 148 -8.66 12.24 -3.55
N ILE A 149 -8.57 11.08 -4.21
CA ILE A 149 -9.64 10.08 -4.28
C ILE A 149 -9.39 9.02 -3.21
N ILE A 150 -10.31 8.94 -2.25
CA ILE A 150 -10.17 8.12 -1.03
C ILE A 150 -10.91 6.80 -1.22
N HIS A 151 -10.21 5.70 -0.92
CA HIS A 151 -10.77 4.37 -0.89
C HIS A 151 -10.59 3.73 0.48
N THR A 152 -11.59 2.96 0.90
CA THR A 152 -11.53 2.12 2.09
C THR A 152 -11.72 0.66 1.72
N PRO A 153 -11.23 -0.28 2.54
CA PRO A 153 -11.50 -1.71 2.37
C PRO A 153 -12.99 -2.00 2.30
N THR A 154 -13.36 -3.02 1.52
CA THR A 154 -14.73 -3.52 1.44
C THR A 154 -14.73 -5.05 1.35
N ASP A 155 -15.81 -5.66 1.87
CA ASP A 155 -16.08 -7.09 1.74
C ASP A 155 -16.83 -7.42 0.43
N HIS A 156 -16.99 -6.44 -0.47
CA HIS A 156 -17.61 -6.65 -1.77
C HIS A 156 -16.84 -7.71 -2.57
N GLU A 157 -17.56 -8.73 -3.05
CA GLU A 157 -16.96 -9.78 -3.87
C GLU A 157 -16.78 -9.29 -5.30
N GLU A 158 -15.65 -9.62 -5.93
CA GLU A 158 -15.46 -9.27 -7.33
C GLU A 158 -16.54 -9.94 -8.20
N PRO A 159 -17.25 -9.18 -9.05
CA PRO A 159 -18.22 -9.75 -9.96
C PRO A 159 -17.60 -10.82 -10.85
N ALA A 160 -18.32 -11.93 -11.05
CA ALA A 160 -17.92 -12.94 -12.01
C ALA A 160 -18.19 -12.42 -13.43
N ASN A 161 -17.15 -12.43 -14.27
CA ASN A 161 -17.32 -12.22 -15.70
C ASN A 161 -17.84 -13.53 -16.33
N ASP A 162 -19.13 -13.57 -16.71
CA ASP A 162 -19.76 -14.65 -17.49
C ASP A 162 -19.38 -14.61 -18.98
#